data_AF-A0A820VMR5-F1
#
_entry.id   AF-A0A820VMR5-F1
#
_cell.length_a   1.000
_cell.length_b   1.000
_cell.length_c   1.000
_cell.angle_alpha   90.00
_cell.angle_beta   90.00
_cell.angle_gamma   90.00
#
_symmetry.space_group_name_H-M   'P 1'
#
loop_
_entity.id
_entity.type
_entity.pdbx_description
1 polymer ?
#
loop_
_entity_poly.entity_id
_entity_poly.type
_entity_poly.pdbx_seq_one_letter_code
_entity_poly.pdbx_strand_id
1 'polypeptide(L)'
;MTSSTSIPPTENHLTIEECSTEATMKTNTIGRFFRRYWDIAVTELHTFFTFNPKEWLSAFRRNSKYPILVRGDIDGLVALFIDNMATLLSIIITLQSVLSSDIIYGKIVTGFGLALLWGNLYYVYMARKLAYKEQRDDVCTMPYGINTPGAFAFIFGIIFPVYYNCMSENNGEDQQMCQERAWYIALGSNFITGVVILALCFFGEFIRRNTPGVALLSSLSAIGFTYLGLNLYLSITALPIVSFLPFSIIILGYYGKVKTGPIPVAAIALIIGTALGWATSANTAQDVRDAIKLVKPYPAVFPARGMFQSMNKIGPYLSTTIPTAVSVAIGTIQCVESAKRAGDFYPTREAMFADGVGTIIASLFGSFLGMTGMLFHKCFCQINDEAASYCCI
;
A
#
# COMPACT_ATOMS: atom_id res chain seq x y z
N MET A 1 69.62 -18.55 29.47
CA MET A 1 70.61 -17.78 28.71
C MET A 1 69.86 -16.93 27.71
N THR A 2 70.06 -15.63 27.82
CA THR A 2 69.32 -14.53 27.17
C THR A 2 69.48 -14.53 25.65
N SER A 3 68.36 -14.47 24.91
CA SER A 3 68.35 -13.98 23.52
C SER A 3 67.18 -13.01 23.35
N SER A 4 67.49 -11.73 23.44
CA SER A 4 66.59 -10.61 23.17
C SER A 4 66.39 -10.44 21.66
N THR A 5 65.19 -10.72 21.17
CA THR A 5 64.69 -10.27 19.86
C THR A 5 64.09 -8.87 20.01
N SER A 6 64.72 -7.86 19.40
CA SER A 6 64.19 -6.50 19.29
C SER A 6 63.15 -6.42 18.16
N ILE A 7 61.91 -6.08 18.53
CA ILE A 7 60.80 -5.74 17.62
C ILE A 7 60.89 -4.24 17.30
N PRO A 8 60.77 -3.79 16.03
CA PRO A 8 60.66 -2.35 15.73
C PRO A 8 59.25 -1.83 16.05
N PRO A 9 59.09 -0.62 16.62
CA PRO A 9 57.79 -0.02 16.82
C PRO A 9 57.39 0.79 15.58
N THR A 10 56.25 0.47 14.97
CA THR A 10 55.55 1.39 14.06
C THR A 10 54.07 1.38 14.42
N GLU A 11 53.71 2.14 15.45
CA GLU A 11 52.35 2.66 15.66
C GLU A 11 52.38 4.15 15.32
N ASN A 12 51.83 4.50 14.15
CA ASN A 12 51.55 5.88 13.78
C ASN A 12 50.38 6.39 14.63
N HIS A 13 50.68 7.09 15.72
CA HIS A 13 49.70 7.94 16.40
C HIS A 13 49.39 9.15 15.52
N LEU A 14 48.20 9.15 14.90
CA LEU A 14 47.64 10.34 14.24
C LEU A 14 47.45 11.44 15.29
N THR A 15 47.91 12.64 14.98
CA THR A 15 47.79 13.79 15.88
C THR A 15 46.35 14.33 15.91
N ILE A 16 45.92 14.92 17.03
CA ILE A 16 44.55 15.43 17.23
C ILE A 16 44.15 16.47 16.14
N GLU A 17 45.12 17.18 15.58
CA GLU A 17 44.91 18.11 14.46
C GLU A 17 44.54 17.41 13.15
N GLU A 18 45.15 16.26 12.83
CA GLU A 18 44.80 15.48 11.63
C GLU A 18 43.38 14.91 11.73
N CYS A 19 42.97 14.45 12.92
CA CYS A 19 41.62 13.95 13.16
C CYS A 19 40.55 15.05 13.08
N SER A 20 40.87 16.27 13.52
CA SER A 20 40.01 17.47 13.37
C SER A 20 39.86 17.87 11.90
N THR A 21 40.95 17.83 11.14
CA THR A 21 40.96 18.21 9.72
C THR A 21 40.22 17.19 8.84
N GLU A 22 40.37 15.89 9.12
CA GLU A 22 39.59 14.82 8.47
C GLU A 22 38.09 14.88 8.83
N ALA A 23 37.74 15.19 10.08
CA ALA A 23 36.36 15.38 10.50
C ALA A 23 35.72 16.61 9.82
N THR A 24 36.50 17.68 9.64
CA THR A 24 36.07 18.92 8.96
C THR A 24 35.93 18.71 7.44
N MET A 25 36.81 17.91 6.82
CA MET A 25 36.68 17.51 5.40
C MET A 25 35.49 16.55 5.18
N LYS A 26 35.27 15.58 6.08
CA LYS A 26 34.11 14.67 6.02
C LYS A 26 32.80 15.43 6.19
N THR A 27 32.71 16.37 7.14
CA THR A 27 31.51 17.23 7.31
C THR A 27 31.27 18.16 6.12
N ASN A 28 32.31 18.73 5.50
CA ASN A 28 32.16 19.53 4.27
C ASN A 28 31.78 18.70 3.02
N THR A 29 32.11 17.41 3.01
CA THR A 29 31.76 16.49 1.92
C THR A 29 30.33 15.96 2.09
N ILE A 30 29.95 15.62 3.33
CA ILE A 30 28.58 15.25 3.70
C ILE A 30 27.64 16.45 3.48
N GLY A 31 28.03 17.65 3.89
CA GLY A 31 27.26 18.88 3.68
C GLY A 31 27.04 19.20 2.20
N ARG A 32 28.09 19.06 1.36
CA ARG A 32 27.95 19.21 -0.11
C ARG A 32 27.11 18.10 -0.73
N PHE A 33 27.20 16.87 -0.24
CA PHE A 33 26.38 15.75 -0.69
C PHE A 33 24.90 15.99 -0.37
N PHE A 34 24.58 16.37 0.88
CA PHE A 34 23.22 16.71 1.29
C PHE A 34 22.68 17.91 0.50
N ARG A 35 23.50 18.95 0.29
CA ARG A 35 23.08 20.13 -0.49
C ARG A 35 22.81 19.79 -1.95
N ARG A 36 23.69 19.01 -2.59
CA ARG A 36 23.49 18.53 -3.97
C ARG A 36 22.29 17.60 -4.09
N TYR A 37 22.09 16.70 -3.13
CA TYR A 37 20.90 15.84 -3.07
C TYR A 37 19.63 16.66 -2.86
N TRP A 38 19.68 17.67 -1.98
CA TRP A 38 18.58 18.61 -1.73
C TRP A 38 18.23 19.41 -2.98
N ASP A 39 19.21 19.93 -3.70
CA ASP A 39 18.97 20.68 -4.95
C ASP A 39 18.34 19.77 -6.02
N ILE A 40 18.79 18.53 -6.16
CA ILE A 40 18.17 17.52 -7.05
C ILE A 40 16.76 17.15 -6.57
N ALA A 41 16.56 17.02 -5.25
CA ALA A 41 15.26 16.74 -4.66
C ALA A 41 14.26 17.85 -4.95
N VAL A 42 14.64 19.09 -4.69
CA VAL A 42 13.84 20.28 -4.95
C VAL A 42 13.57 20.43 -6.44
N THR A 43 14.54 20.19 -7.32
CA THR A 43 14.36 20.31 -8.78
C THR A 43 13.40 19.27 -9.34
N GLU A 44 13.51 17.99 -8.92
CA GLU A 44 12.54 16.97 -9.31
C GLU A 44 11.15 17.27 -8.73
N LEU A 45 11.06 17.75 -7.49
CA LEU A 45 9.81 18.21 -6.90
C LEU A 45 9.21 19.39 -7.67
N HIS A 46 10.02 20.33 -8.11
CA HIS A 46 9.54 21.53 -8.81
C HIS A 46 8.99 21.17 -10.18
N THR A 47 9.63 20.22 -10.87
CA THR A 47 9.17 19.64 -12.14
C THR A 47 7.89 18.81 -11.95
N PHE A 48 7.70 18.27 -10.74
CA PHE A 48 6.54 17.49 -10.36
C PHE A 48 5.33 18.35 -9.93
N PHE A 49 5.56 19.40 -9.13
CA PHE A 49 4.53 20.36 -8.69
C PHE A 49 4.08 21.31 -9.80
N THR A 50 4.85 21.44 -10.88
CA THR A 50 4.34 21.98 -12.15
C THR A 50 3.43 20.95 -12.82
N PHE A 51 2.28 20.65 -12.19
CA PHE A 51 1.21 19.91 -12.82
C PHE A 51 0.79 20.70 -14.06
N ASN A 52 1.21 20.23 -15.24
CA ASN A 52 0.78 20.81 -16.49
C ASN A 52 -0.50 20.07 -16.91
N PRO A 53 -1.70 20.62 -16.67
CA PRO A 53 -2.96 19.94 -17.02
C PRO A 53 -3.05 19.60 -18.51
N LYS A 54 -2.31 20.32 -19.37
CA LYS A 54 -2.20 19.99 -20.80
C LYS A 54 -1.38 18.72 -21.04
N GLU A 55 -0.35 18.45 -20.23
CA GLU A 55 0.39 17.18 -20.27
C GLU A 55 -0.43 16.03 -19.70
N TRP A 56 -1.22 16.28 -18.66
CA TRP A 56 -2.14 15.28 -18.12
C TRP A 56 -3.19 14.88 -19.15
N LEU A 57 -3.84 15.85 -19.80
CA LEU A 57 -4.80 15.60 -20.89
C LEU A 57 -4.13 15.03 -22.14
N SER A 58 -2.89 15.41 -22.44
CA SER A 58 -2.17 14.86 -23.60
C SER A 58 -1.71 13.42 -23.36
N ALA A 59 -1.40 13.04 -22.12
CA ALA A 59 -1.10 11.66 -21.75
C ALA A 59 -2.27 10.73 -22.10
N PHE A 60 -3.52 11.21 -21.96
CA PHE A 60 -4.73 10.47 -22.34
C PHE A 60 -5.07 10.50 -23.84
N ARG A 61 -4.38 11.30 -24.68
CA ARG A 61 -4.60 11.28 -26.14
C ARG A 61 -4.24 9.90 -26.71
N ARG A 62 -4.98 9.49 -27.75
CA ARG A 62 -4.70 8.25 -28.49
C ARG A 62 -3.27 8.27 -29.01
N ASN A 63 -2.37 7.55 -28.36
CA ASN A 63 -1.06 7.24 -28.91
C ASN A 63 -1.29 6.07 -29.87
N SER A 64 -0.77 6.10 -31.10
CA SER A 64 -1.08 5.04 -32.07
C SER A 64 -0.48 3.67 -31.69
N LYS A 65 0.50 3.66 -30.77
CA LYS A 65 1.22 2.45 -30.33
C LYS A 65 0.74 1.88 -28.99
N TYR A 66 0.31 2.70 -28.03
CA TYR A 66 -0.13 2.22 -26.71
C TYR A 66 -1.66 2.13 -26.65
N PRO A 67 -2.26 0.93 -26.75
CA PRO A 67 -3.71 0.75 -26.78
C PRO A 67 -4.36 1.16 -25.45
N ILE A 68 -5.65 1.57 -25.53
CA ILE A 68 -6.44 2.03 -24.37
C ILE A 68 -6.96 0.85 -23.52
N LEU A 69 -7.02 -0.36 -24.06
CA LEU A 69 -7.42 -1.53 -23.31
C LEU A 69 -6.83 -2.76 -24.00
N VAL A 70 -6.18 -3.62 -23.22
CA VAL A 70 -5.60 -4.88 -23.67
C VAL A 70 -6.29 -6.03 -22.94
N ARG A 71 -6.23 -7.26 -23.47
CA ARG A 71 -6.85 -8.42 -22.82
C ARG A 71 -6.29 -8.68 -21.41
N GLY A 72 -4.99 -8.44 -21.22
CA GLY A 72 -4.34 -8.50 -19.91
C GLY A 72 -4.93 -7.55 -18.87
N ASP A 73 -5.58 -6.45 -19.28
CA ASP A 73 -6.19 -5.50 -18.35
C ASP A 73 -7.40 -6.09 -17.62
N ILE A 74 -8.15 -6.99 -18.25
CA ILE A 74 -9.34 -7.63 -17.64
C ILE A 74 -8.91 -8.60 -16.54
N ASP A 75 -7.89 -9.43 -16.82
CA ASP A 75 -7.34 -10.34 -15.83
C ASP A 75 -6.74 -9.56 -14.64
N GLY A 76 -6.04 -8.48 -14.97
CA GLY A 76 -5.46 -7.58 -13.99
C GLY A 76 -6.50 -6.88 -13.11
N LEU A 77 -7.56 -6.34 -13.72
CA LEU A 77 -8.67 -5.72 -12.99
C LEU A 77 -9.36 -6.71 -12.06
N VAL A 78 -9.67 -7.92 -12.53
CA VAL A 78 -10.36 -8.93 -11.72
C VAL A 78 -9.49 -9.39 -10.56
N ALA A 79 -8.19 -9.61 -10.79
CA ALA A 79 -7.28 -9.98 -9.71
C ALA A 79 -7.12 -8.84 -8.68
N LEU A 80 -6.98 -7.59 -9.13
CA LEU A 80 -6.90 -6.41 -8.26
C LEU A 80 -8.20 -6.19 -7.46
N PHE A 81 -9.34 -6.41 -8.11
CA PHE A 81 -10.65 -6.32 -7.47
C PHE A 81 -10.81 -7.38 -6.38
N ILE A 82 -10.49 -8.64 -6.68
CA ILE A 82 -10.59 -9.75 -5.71
C ILE A 82 -9.63 -9.51 -4.53
N ASP A 83 -8.41 -9.05 -4.78
CA ASP A 83 -7.42 -8.77 -3.72
C ASP A 83 -7.88 -7.66 -2.75
N ASN A 84 -8.29 -6.51 -3.31
CA ASN A 84 -8.82 -5.40 -2.51
C ASN A 84 -10.11 -5.81 -1.78
N MET A 85 -11.00 -6.56 -2.42
CA MET A 85 -12.26 -7.01 -1.82
C MET A 85 -12.00 -8.01 -0.68
N ALA A 86 -11.13 -8.99 -0.87
CA ALA A 86 -10.79 -9.98 0.17
C ALA A 86 -10.16 -9.31 1.40
N THR A 87 -9.25 -8.37 1.18
CA THR A 87 -8.64 -7.56 2.24
C THR A 87 -9.69 -6.72 2.97
N LEU A 88 -10.54 -6.01 2.22
CA LEU A 88 -11.60 -5.19 2.79
C LEU A 88 -12.59 -6.01 3.62
N LEU A 89 -13.01 -7.19 3.14
CA LEU A 89 -13.90 -8.09 3.87
C LEU A 89 -13.27 -8.58 5.18
N SER A 90 -11.99 -8.94 5.15
CA SER A 90 -11.25 -9.36 6.36
C SER A 90 -11.20 -8.23 7.41
N ILE A 91 -10.99 -6.99 6.96
CA ILE A 91 -11.03 -5.80 7.81
C ILE A 91 -12.43 -5.59 8.39
N ILE A 92 -13.47 -5.67 7.55
CA ILE A 92 -14.86 -5.49 7.97
C ILE A 92 -15.24 -6.50 9.05
N ILE A 93 -14.95 -7.80 8.84
CA ILE A 93 -15.23 -8.86 9.82
C ILE A 93 -14.53 -8.56 11.16
N THR A 94 -13.28 -8.10 11.10
CA THR A 94 -12.51 -7.75 12.31
C THR A 94 -13.10 -6.53 13.03
N LEU A 95 -13.67 -5.57 12.30
CA LEU A 95 -14.23 -4.34 12.87
C LEU A 95 -15.66 -4.48 13.39
N GLN A 96 -16.44 -5.43 12.89
CA GLN A 96 -17.87 -5.60 13.24
C GLN A 96 -18.11 -5.83 14.74
N SER A 97 -17.11 -6.33 15.48
CA SER A 97 -17.22 -6.51 16.93
C SER A 97 -17.12 -5.19 17.72
N VAL A 98 -16.65 -4.12 17.09
CA VAL A 98 -16.32 -2.84 17.75
C VAL A 98 -17.12 -1.68 17.16
N LEU A 99 -17.13 -1.55 15.84
CA LEU A 99 -17.76 -0.43 15.14
C LEU A 99 -19.13 -0.81 14.58
N SER A 100 -20.05 0.15 14.58
CA SER A 100 -21.36 -0.01 13.95
C SER A 100 -21.25 -0.14 12.42
N SER A 101 -22.21 -0.88 11.84
CA SER A 101 -22.30 -1.08 10.39
C SER A 101 -22.38 0.25 9.62
N ASP A 102 -23.01 1.28 10.17
CA ASP A 102 -23.12 2.59 9.53
C ASP A 102 -21.76 3.32 9.41
N ILE A 103 -20.86 3.16 10.38
CA ILE A 103 -19.50 3.71 10.30
C ILE A 103 -18.68 2.92 9.29
N ILE A 104 -18.77 1.59 9.33
CA ILE A 104 -17.99 0.70 8.46
C ILE A 104 -18.41 0.89 6.99
N TYR A 105 -19.65 0.58 6.64
CA TYR A 105 -20.13 0.60 5.26
C TYR A 105 -20.38 2.03 4.76
N GLY A 106 -20.83 2.93 5.64
CA GLY A 106 -21.19 4.28 5.24
C GLY A 106 -20.03 5.25 5.13
N LYS A 107 -19.01 5.12 6.00
CA LYS A 107 -17.92 6.09 6.08
C LYS A 107 -16.59 5.50 5.62
N ILE A 108 -16.18 4.35 6.17
CA ILE A 108 -14.87 3.74 5.87
C ILE A 108 -14.81 3.23 4.43
N VAL A 109 -15.80 2.43 4.00
CA VAL A 109 -15.84 1.87 2.64
C VAL A 109 -15.95 2.97 1.58
N THR A 110 -16.77 4.00 1.82
CA THR A 110 -16.93 5.14 0.90
C THR A 110 -15.63 5.92 0.72
N GLY A 111 -14.92 6.23 1.81
CA GLY A 111 -13.63 6.90 1.75
C GLY A 111 -12.54 6.05 1.09
N PHE A 112 -12.56 4.74 1.31
CA PHE A 112 -11.68 3.80 0.65
C PHE A 112 -11.90 3.77 -0.87
N GLY A 113 -13.15 3.70 -1.33
CA GLY A 113 -13.48 3.69 -2.76
C GLY A 113 -12.97 4.93 -3.50
N LEU A 114 -13.10 6.13 -2.90
CA LEU A 114 -12.58 7.37 -3.47
C LEU A 114 -11.05 7.40 -3.54
N ALA A 115 -10.39 6.90 -2.49
CA ALA A 115 -8.94 6.82 -2.47
C ALA A 115 -8.40 5.81 -3.49
N LEU A 116 -9.08 4.66 -3.62
CA LEU A 116 -8.77 3.63 -4.60
C LEU A 116 -8.89 4.20 -6.03
N LEU A 117 -9.98 4.91 -6.33
CA LEU A 117 -10.18 5.58 -7.61
C LEU A 117 -9.04 6.58 -7.91
N TRP A 118 -8.67 7.41 -6.93
CA TRP A 118 -7.59 8.37 -7.08
C TRP A 118 -6.27 7.69 -7.46
N GLY A 119 -5.82 6.71 -6.68
CA GLY A 119 -4.51 6.11 -6.91
C GLY A 119 -4.48 5.32 -8.21
N ASN A 120 -5.54 4.56 -8.53
CA ASN A 120 -5.63 3.84 -9.79
C ASN A 120 -5.56 4.78 -11.02
N LEU A 121 -6.28 5.90 -11.00
CA LEU A 121 -6.19 6.90 -12.07
C LEU A 121 -4.78 7.51 -12.17
N TYR A 122 -4.14 7.73 -11.02
CA TYR A 122 -2.80 8.30 -10.95
C TYR A 122 -1.73 7.34 -11.49
N TYR A 123 -1.79 6.07 -11.11
CA TYR A 123 -0.85 5.04 -11.59
C TYR A 123 -1.02 4.75 -13.09
N VAL A 124 -2.25 4.78 -13.61
CA VAL A 124 -2.50 4.75 -15.07
C VAL A 124 -1.85 5.95 -15.76
N TYR A 125 -1.99 7.16 -15.20
CA TYR A 125 -1.31 8.34 -15.72
C TYR A 125 0.22 8.18 -15.72
N MET A 126 0.80 7.66 -14.64
CA MET A 126 2.24 7.38 -14.57
C MET A 126 2.70 6.39 -15.65
N ALA A 127 1.94 5.31 -15.87
CA ALA A 127 2.25 4.32 -16.91
C ALA A 127 2.20 4.93 -18.31
N ARG A 128 1.18 5.74 -18.61
CA ARG A 128 1.04 6.42 -19.91
C ARG A 128 2.14 7.45 -20.16
N LYS A 129 2.53 8.20 -19.12
CA LYS A 129 3.65 9.14 -19.17
C LYS A 129 4.96 8.42 -19.48
N LEU A 130 5.19 7.25 -18.88
CA LEU A 130 6.37 6.42 -19.14
C LEU A 130 6.35 5.84 -20.57
N ALA A 131 5.22 5.27 -21.01
CA ALA A 131 5.03 4.74 -22.36
C ALA A 131 5.28 5.81 -23.44
N TYR A 132 4.81 7.04 -23.23
CA TYR A 132 5.06 8.15 -24.14
C TYR A 132 6.54 8.56 -24.19
N LYS A 133 7.21 8.59 -23.04
CA LYS A 133 8.63 8.95 -22.95
C LYS A 133 9.53 7.91 -23.61
N GLU A 134 9.24 6.62 -23.41
CA GLU A 134 10.04 5.51 -23.94
C GLU A 134 9.61 5.07 -25.35
N GLN A 135 8.48 5.59 -25.87
CA GLN A 135 7.89 5.20 -27.15
C GLN A 135 7.61 3.69 -27.25
N ARG A 136 7.26 3.08 -26.12
CA ARG A 136 6.98 1.65 -25.93
C ARG A 136 5.48 1.40 -25.78
N ASP A 137 5.04 0.24 -26.25
CA ASP A 137 3.67 -0.24 -26.14
C ASP A 137 3.49 -1.31 -25.05
N ASP A 138 4.59 -1.77 -24.45
CA ASP A 138 4.66 -2.86 -23.48
C ASP A 138 4.83 -2.39 -22.01
N VAL A 139 4.45 -1.16 -21.69
CA VAL A 139 4.51 -0.64 -20.32
C VAL A 139 3.31 -1.10 -19.50
N CYS A 140 3.57 -1.60 -18.31
CA CYS A 140 2.55 -2.20 -17.46
C CYS A 140 2.22 -1.31 -16.25
N THR A 141 0.95 -1.12 -15.91
CA THR A 141 0.58 -0.24 -14.78
C THR A 141 0.84 -0.89 -13.42
N MET A 142 1.39 -0.12 -12.46
CA MET A 142 1.49 -0.60 -11.07
C MET A 142 0.11 -0.64 -10.41
N PRO A 143 -0.31 -1.78 -9.84
CA PRO A 143 -1.58 -1.90 -9.13
C PRO A 143 -1.61 -1.04 -7.85
N TYR A 144 -2.80 -0.61 -7.43
CA TYR A 144 -2.98 0.22 -6.23
C TYR A 144 -4.08 -0.33 -5.31
N GLY A 145 -3.88 -0.22 -3.99
CA GLY A 145 -4.89 -0.68 -3.04
C GLY A 145 -4.58 -0.45 -1.57
N ILE A 146 -5.18 -1.29 -0.73
CA ILE A 146 -5.08 -1.19 0.73
C ILE A 146 -3.68 -1.59 1.20
N ASN A 147 -3.09 -0.79 2.08
CA ASN A 147 -1.94 -1.22 2.86
C ASN A 147 -2.37 -2.21 3.96
N THR A 148 -2.48 -3.49 3.62
CA THR A 148 -2.98 -4.54 4.53
C THR A 148 -2.25 -4.60 5.88
N PRO A 149 -0.90 -4.59 5.93
CA PRO A 149 -0.17 -4.62 7.20
C PRO A 149 -0.48 -3.40 8.08
N GLY A 150 -0.57 -2.21 7.48
CA GLY A 150 -0.91 -0.99 8.20
C GLY A 150 -2.37 -0.95 8.63
N ALA A 151 -3.29 -1.50 7.84
CA ALA A 151 -4.69 -1.59 8.20
C ALA A 151 -4.87 -2.40 9.49
N PHE A 152 -4.27 -3.59 9.59
CA PHE A 152 -4.34 -4.39 10.83
C PHE A 152 -3.58 -3.74 11.99
N ALA A 153 -2.44 -3.10 11.74
CA ALA A 153 -1.74 -2.32 12.77
C ALA A 153 -2.64 -1.20 13.34
N PHE A 154 -3.44 -0.54 12.50
CA PHE A 154 -4.39 0.47 12.94
C PHE A 154 -5.58 -0.13 13.70
N ILE A 155 -6.10 -1.26 13.26
CA ILE A 155 -7.21 -1.94 13.94
C ILE A 155 -6.79 -2.34 15.37
N PHE A 156 -5.69 -3.08 15.49
CA PHE A 156 -5.24 -3.62 16.78
C PHE A 156 -4.48 -2.61 17.63
N GLY A 157 -3.75 -1.67 17.02
CA GLY A 157 -2.92 -0.70 17.71
C GLY A 157 -3.62 0.63 18.02
N ILE A 158 -4.73 0.95 17.35
CA ILE A 158 -5.44 2.23 17.52
C ILE A 158 -6.92 2.01 17.81
N ILE A 159 -7.68 1.40 16.89
CA ILE A 159 -9.15 1.33 17.01
C ILE A 159 -9.57 0.54 18.25
N PHE A 160 -9.06 -0.68 18.41
CA PHE A 160 -9.38 -1.55 19.54
C PHE A 160 -9.01 -0.91 20.89
N PRO A 161 -7.75 -0.48 21.12
CA PRO A 161 -7.39 0.11 22.40
C PRO A 161 -8.15 1.41 22.68
N VAL A 162 -8.38 2.28 21.69
CA VAL A 162 -9.19 3.49 21.89
C VAL A 162 -10.61 3.15 22.31
N TYR A 163 -11.24 2.18 21.64
CA TYR A 163 -12.61 1.78 21.93
C TYR A 163 -12.73 1.17 23.33
N TYR A 164 -11.90 0.18 23.67
CA TYR A 164 -11.98 -0.50 24.96
C TYR A 164 -11.58 0.41 26.13
N ASN A 165 -10.60 1.30 25.95
CA ASN A 165 -10.26 2.29 26.97
C ASN A 165 -11.43 3.27 27.19
N CYS A 166 -12.07 3.74 26.13
CA CYS A 166 -13.24 4.59 26.24
C CYS A 166 -14.43 3.88 26.91
N MET A 167 -14.66 2.60 26.59
CA MET A 167 -15.70 1.79 27.24
C MET A 167 -15.41 1.60 28.73
N SER A 168 -14.15 1.38 29.09
CA SER A 168 -13.72 1.24 30.49
C SER A 168 -13.82 2.55 31.28
N GLU A 169 -13.58 3.70 30.64
CA GLU A 169 -13.70 5.03 31.27
C GLU A 169 -15.16 5.40 31.58
N ASN A 170 -16.11 4.96 30.75
CA ASN A 170 -17.53 5.36 30.84
C ASN A 170 -18.44 4.24 31.40
N ASN A 171 -17.89 3.24 32.09
CA ASN A 171 -18.64 2.10 32.64
C ASN A 171 -19.54 1.36 31.62
N GLY A 172 -19.17 1.40 30.34
CA GLY A 172 -19.95 0.80 29.24
C GLY A 172 -21.17 1.61 28.80
N GLU A 173 -21.42 2.79 29.37
CA GLU A 173 -22.39 3.75 28.87
C GLU A 173 -21.77 4.53 27.68
N ASP A 174 -22.55 4.81 26.64
CA ASP A 174 -22.13 5.54 25.42
C ASP A 174 -21.24 4.81 24.40
N GLN A 175 -21.62 3.58 24.03
CA GLN A 175 -20.97 2.81 22.94
C GLN A 175 -20.79 3.63 21.65
N GLN A 176 -21.80 4.40 21.23
CA GLN A 176 -21.74 5.20 20.00
C GLN A 176 -20.64 6.29 20.07
N MET A 177 -20.51 6.97 21.21
CA MET A 177 -19.47 7.97 21.41
C MET A 177 -18.08 7.33 21.33
N CYS A 178 -17.89 6.16 21.95
CA CYS A 178 -16.62 5.45 21.91
C CYS A 178 -16.26 4.95 20.50
N GLN A 179 -17.24 4.51 19.72
CA GLN A 179 -17.03 4.15 18.30
C GLN A 179 -16.59 5.36 17.48
N GLU A 180 -17.26 6.49 17.63
CA GLU A 180 -16.91 7.72 16.91
C GLU A 180 -15.52 8.22 17.32
N ARG A 181 -15.18 8.16 18.61
CA ARG A 181 -13.85 8.52 19.11
C ARG A 181 -12.75 7.65 18.52
N ALA A 182 -12.95 6.33 18.49
CA ALA A 182 -12.01 5.39 17.87
C ALA A 182 -11.83 5.67 16.38
N TRP A 183 -12.92 5.93 15.68
CA TRP A 183 -12.89 6.27 14.27
C TRP A 183 -12.16 7.59 14.00
N TYR A 184 -12.47 8.69 14.69
CA TYR A 184 -11.79 9.98 14.49
C TYR A 184 -10.29 9.95 14.79
N ILE A 185 -9.87 9.23 15.85
CA ILE A 185 -8.45 9.07 16.19
C ILE A 185 -7.73 8.25 15.10
N ALA A 186 -8.36 7.20 14.58
CA ALA A 186 -7.81 6.42 13.47
C ALA A 186 -7.70 7.24 12.17
N LEU A 187 -8.70 8.08 11.85
CA LEU A 187 -8.65 8.99 10.71
C LEU A 187 -7.51 10.00 10.82
N GLY A 188 -7.39 10.64 11.97
CA GLY A 188 -6.31 11.61 12.18
C GLY A 188 -4.94 10.95 12.14
N SER A 189 -4.83 9.72 12.63
CA SER A 189 -3.61 8.92 12.50
C SER A 189 -3.29 8.64 11.03
N ASN A 190 -4.28 8.27 10.22
CA ASN A 190 -4.10 7.99 8.79
C ASN A 190 -3.71 9.26 8.02
N PHE A 191 -4.29 10.41 8.38
CA PHE A 191 -3.89 11.72 7.84
C PHE A 191 -2.41 12.02 8.12
N ILE A 192 -1.96 11.81 9.38
CA ILE A 192 -0.55 11.97 9.75
C ILE A 192 0.32 10.99 8.97
N THR A 193 -0.10 9.73 8.80
CA THR A 193 0.60 8.76 7.96
C THR A 193 0.81 9.28 6.55
N GLY A 194 -0.23 9.84 5.91
CA GLY A 194 -0.11 10.45 4.59
C GLY A 194 0.87 11.64 4.56
N VAL A 195 0.81 12.53 5.55
CA VAL A 195 1.76 13.66 5.68
C VAL A 195 3.20 13.17 5.87
N VAL A 196 3.42 12.15 6.69
CA VAL A 196 4.73 11.54 6.90
C VAL A 196 5.24 10.90 5.61
N ILE A 197 4.40 10.21 4.84
CA ILE A 197 4.78 9.65 3.53
C ILE A 197 5.19 10.77 2.57
N LEU A 198 4.45 11.88 2.52
CA LEU A 198 4.82 13.05 1.72
C LEU A 198 6.15 13.66 2.18
N ALA A 199 6.44 13.69 3.48
CA ALA A 199 7.73 14.12 3.99
C ALA A 199 8.86 13.12 3.64
N LEU A 200 8.58 11.81 3.67
CA LEU A 200 9.53 10.77 3.30
C LEU A 200 9.80 10.73 1.78
N CYS A 201 8.87 11.20 0.95
CA CYS A 201 9.04 11.30 -0.50
C CYS A 201 10.33 12.06 -0.89
N PHE A 202 10.68 13.13 -0.16
CA PHE A 202 11.93 13.88 -0.36
C PHE A 202 13.18 12.99 -0.22
N PHE A 203 13.13 12.06 0.74
CA PHE A 203 14.22 11.13 1.04
C PHE A 203 14.08 9.78 0.32
N GLY A 204 12.98 9.55 -0.41
CA GLY A 204 12.65 8.24 -0.99
C GLY A 204 13.76 7.68 -1.89
N GLU A 205 14.35 8.52 -2.74
CA GLU A 205 15.43 8.10 -3.63
C GLU A 205 16.76 7.85 -2.89
N PHE A 206 17.03 8.60 -1.82
CA PHE A 206 18.16 8.33 -0.93
C PHE A 206 17.98 6.99 -0.22
N ILE A 207 16.80 6.73 0.35
CA ILE A 207 16.48 5.47 1.02
C ILE A 207 16.63 4.31 0.02
N ARG A 208 16.06 4.44 -1.18
CA ARG A 208 16.18 3.42 -2.23
C ARG A 208 17.62 3.09 -2.60
N ARG A 209 18.48 4.11 -2.76
CA ARG A 209 19.89 3.90 -3.16
C ARG A 209 20.76 3.31 -2.05
N ASN A 210 20.46 3.62 -0.80
CA ASN A 210 21.25 3.16 0.36
C ASN A 210 20.73 1.86 0.96
N THR A 211 19.49 1.46 0.67
CA THR A 211 18.92 0.22 1.20
C THR A 211 19.25 -0.95 0.27
N PRO A 212 19.95 -2.00 0.73
CA PRO A 212 20.22 -3.16 -0.10
C PRO A 212 18.91 -3.88 -0.42
N GLY A 213 18.71 -4.22 -1.70
CA GLY A 213 17.46 -4.85 -2.16
C GLY A 213 17.10 -6.16 -1.43
N VAL A 214 18.08 -6.86 -0.87
CA VAL A 214 17.87 -8.09 -0.07
C VAL A 214 17.19 -7.81 1.28
N ALA A 215 17.48 -6.68 1.92
CA ALA A 215 16.84 -6.30 3.19
C ALA A 215 15.37 -5.91 3.00
N LEU A 216 15.05 -5.36 1.83
CA LEU A 216 13.68 -5.05 1.45
C LEU A 216 12.85 -6.31 1.23
N LEU A 217 13.42 -7.33 0.57
CA LEU A 217 12.69 -8.57 0.26
C LEU A 217 12.42 -9.42 1.52
N SER A 218 13.31 -9.40 2.52
CA SER A 218 13.15 -10.20 3.73
C SER A 218 11.98 -9.72 4.60
N SER A 219 11.86 -8.41 4.84
CA SER A 219 10.75 -7.85 5.61
C SER A 219 9.41 -8.11 4.93
N LEU A 220 9.36 -8.00 3.61
CA LEU A 220 8.17 -8.29 2.82
C LEU A 220 7.78 -9.77 2.92
N SER A 221 8.75 -10.68 2.81
CA SER A 221 8.47 -12.11 2.92
C SER A 221 7.89 -12.49 4.28
N ALA A 222 8.36 -11.88 5.37
CA ALA A 222 7.86 -12.14 6.72
C ALA A 222 6.41 -11.66 6.89
N ILE A 223 6.11 -10.43 6.46
CA ILE A 223 4.77 -9.85 6.55
C ILE A 223 3.81 -10.61 5.64
N GLY A 224 4.22 -10.89 4.40
CA GLY A 224 3.44 -11.64 3.44
C GLY A 224 3.15 -13.06 3.92
N PHE A 225 4.15 -13.79 4.40
CA PHE A 225 3.96 -15.16 4.90
C PHE A 225 3.08 -15.21 6.15
N THR A 226 3.29 -14.31 7.11
CA THR A 226 2.58 -14.32 8.40
C THR A 226 1.16 -13.80 8.26
N TYR A 227 0.98 -12.60 7.69
CA TYR A 227 -0.32 -11.93 7.68
C TYR A 227 -1.18 -12.30 6.48
N LEU A 228 -0.60 -12.43 5.29
CA LEU A 228 -1.35 -12.77 4.08
C LEU A 228 -1.40 -14.29 3.85
N GLY A 229 -0.30 -15.01 4.10
CA GLY A 229 -0.25 -16.46 3.93
C GLY A 229 -0.98 -17.20 5.04
N LEU A 230 -0.46 -17.14 6.26
CA LEU A 230 -0.92 -17.98 7.36
C LEU A 230 -2.36 -17.65 7.78
N ASN A 231 -2.74 -16.38 7.92
CA ASN A 231 -4.12 -16.04 8.30
C ASN A 231 -5.15 -16.49 7.24
N LEU A 232 -4.87 -16.28 5.95
CA LEU A 232 -5.78 -16.75 4.90
C LEU A 232 -5.82 -18.28 4.84
N TYR A 233 -4.68 -18.94 5.04
CA TYR A 233 -4.61 -20.39 5.11
C TYR A 233 -5.48 -20.96 6.25
N LEU A 234 -5.43 -20.36 7.44
CA LEU A 234 -6.29 -20.78 8.56
C LEU A 234 -7.78 -20.67 8.20
N SER A 235 -8.18 -19.58 7.53
CA SER A 235 -9.56 -19.42 7.01
C SER A 235 -9.94 -20.48 5.98
N ILE A 236 -9.00 -20.90 5.11
CA ILE A 236 -9.23 -21.99 4.15
C ILE A 236 -9.47 -23.32 4.89
N THR A 237 -8.71 -23.59 5.95
CA THR A 237 -8.85 -24.82 6.73
C THR A 237 -10.13 -24.90 7.56
N ALA A 238 -10.81 -23.78 7.81
CA ALA A 238 -12.08 -23.76 8.55
C ALA A 238 -13.22 -24.44 7.76
N LEU A 239 -13.24 -24.29 6.43
CA LEU A 239 -14.22 -24.88 5.51
C LEU A 239 -13.50 -25.48 4.29
N PRO A 240 -12.73 -26.57 4.48
CA PRO A 240 -11.80 -27.06 3.47
C PRO A 240 -12.52 -27.57 2.22
N ILE A 241 -13.74 -28.11 2.37
CA ILE A 241 -14.50 -28.67 1.26
C ILE A 241 -14.91 -27.60 0.23
N VAL A 242 -15.10 -26.34 0.68
CA VAL A 242 -15.46 -25.21 -0.18
C VAL A 242 -14.21 -24.50 -0.69
N SER A 243 -13.20 -24.34 0.17
CA SER A 243 -12.06 -23.45 -0.07
C SER A 243 -10.87 -24.11 -0.78
N PHE A 244 -10.67 -25.43 -0.63
CA PHE A 244 -9.49 -26.12 -1.17
C PHE A 244 -9.49 -26.22 -2.70
N LEU A 245 -10.66 -26.37 -3.33
CA LEU A 245 -10.78 -26.46 -4.78
C LEU A 245 -10.46 -25.11 -5.47
N PRO A 246 -11.06 -23.95 -5.08
CA PRO A 246 -10.65 -22.63 -5.56
C PRO A 246 -9.16 -22.35 -5.35
N PHE A 247 -8.62 -22.70 -4.17
CA PHE A 247 -7.20 -22.55 -3.86
C PHE A 247 -6.32 -23.33 -4.84
N SER A 248 -6.67 -24.59 -5.12
CA SER A 248 -5.96 -25.44 -6.08
C SER A 248 -6.00 -24.85 -7.49
N ILE A 249 -7.14 -24.31 -7.92
CA ILE A 249 -7.30 -23.65 -9.22
C ILE A 249 -6.39 -22.43 -9.34
N ILE A 250 -6.34 -21.58 -8.31
CA ILE A 250 -5.47 -20.40 -8.29
C ILE A 250 -3.99 -20.80 -8.40
N ILE A 251 -3.57 -21.84 -7.65
CA ILE A 251 -2.20 -22.35 -7.74
C ILE A 251 -1.91 -22.89 -9.16
N LEU A 252 -2.79 -23.70 -9.72
CA LEU A 252 -2.60 -24.27 -11.06
C LEU A 252 -2.60 -23.21 -12.16
N GLY A 253 -3.47 -22.20 -12.07
CA GLY A 253 -3.55 -21.14 -13.07
C GLY A 253 -2.35 -20.20 -13.04
N TYR A 254 -1.99 -19.66 -11.87
CA TYR A 254 -0.89 -18.69 -11.77
C TYR A 254 0.51 -19.33 -11.74
N TYR A 255 0.71 -20.41 -10.99
CA TYR A 255 2.03 -21.06 -10.88
C TYR A 255 2.19 -22.21 -11.88
N GLY A 256 1.11 -22.94 -12.16
CA GLY A 256 1.11 -24.03 -13.15
C GLY A 256 1.03 -23.55 -14.60
N LYS A 257 0.85 -22.24 -14.84
CA LYS A 257 0.70 -21.63 -16.17
C LYS A 257 -0.41 -22.27 -17.02
N VAL A 258 -1.44 -22.81 -16.36
CA VAL A 258 -2.59 -23.42 -17.04
C VAL A 258 -3.47 -22.29 -17.58
N LYS A 259 -3.52 -22.15 -18.91
CA LYS A 259 -4.33 -21.13 -19.57
C LYS A 259 -5.81 -21.50 -19.51
N THR A 260 -6.63 -20.64 -18.93
CA THR A 260 -8.07 -20.87 -18.73
C THR A 260 -8.97 -20.29 -19.82
N GLY A 261 -8.46 -20.19 -21.06
CA GLY A 261 -9.21 -19.62 -22.18
C GLY A 261 -9.50 -18.12 -21.96
N PRO A 262 -10.71 -17.62 -22.24
CA PRO A 262 -11.03 -16.19 -22.18
C PRO A 262 -11.41 -15.66 -20.78
N ILE A 263 -11.52 -16.53 -19.77
CA ILE A 263 -11.97 -16.15 -18.43
C ILE A 263 -10.75 -16.08 -17.49
N PRO A 264 -10.58 -15.00 -16.71
CA PRO A 264 -9.53 -14.90 -15.71
C PRO A 264 -9.54 -16.07 -14.74
N VAL A 265 -8.36 -16.63 -14.44
CA VAL A 265 -8.18 -17.73 -13.47
C VAL A 265 -8.86 -17.41 -12.14
N ALA A 266 -8.68 -16.17 -11.65
CA ALA A 266 -9.27 -15.72 -10.39
C ALA A 266 -10.81 -15.68 -10.43
N ALA A 267 -11.42 -15.33 -11.57
CA ALA A 267 -12.88 -15.37 -11.74
C ALA A 267 -13.40 -16.81 -11.70
N ILE A 268 -12.70 -17.75 -12.33
CA ILE A 268 -13.08 -19.17 -12.31
C ILE A 268 -13.04 -19.71 -10.88
N ALA A 269 -11.98 -19.41 -10.14
CA ALA A 269 -11.85 -19.80 -8.74
C ALA A 269 -12.99 -19.20 -7.88
N LEU A 270 -13.34 -17.93 -8.10
CA LEU A 270 -14.44 -17.27 -7.42
C LEU A 270 -15.79 -17.94 -7.71
N ILE A 271 -16.09 -18.24 -8.99
CA ILE A 271 -17.35 -18.87 -9.40
C ILE A 271 -17.47 -20.26 -8.78
N ILE A 272 -16.41 -21.06 -8.85
CA ILE A 272 -16.38 -22.42 -8.29
C ILE A 272 -16.52 -22.38 -6.76
N GLY A 273 -15.80 -21.48 -6.08
CA GLY A 273 -15.92 -21.33 -4.63
C GLY A 273 -17.32 -20.89 -4.20
N THR A 274 -17.93 -19.97 -4.95
CA THR A 274 -19.31 -19.53 -4.70
C THR A 274 -20.29 -20.69 -4.90
N ALA A 275 -20.18 -21.41 -6.01
CA ALA A 275 -21.04 -22.57 -6.31
C ALA A 275 -20.94 -23.66 -5.24
N LEU A 276 -19.71 -23.97 -4.79
CA LEU A 276 -19.49 -24.91 -3.70
C LEU A 276 -20.10 -24.42 -2.39
N GLY A 277 -19.95 -23.13 -2.06
CA GLY A 277 -20.53 -22.56 -0.84
C GLY A 277 -22.06 -22.67 -0.79
N TRP A 278 -22.73 -22.54 -1.95
CA TRP A 278 -24.17 -22.79 -2.06
C TRP A 278 -24.50 -24.29 -2.00
N ALA A 279 -23.73 -25.13 -2.68
CA ALA A 279 -23.95 -26.57 -2.71
C ALA A 279 -23.79 -27.24 -1.32
N THR A 280 -22.88 -26.73 -0.49
CA THR A 280 -22.63 -27.25 0.86
C THR A 280 -23.47 -26.56 1.94
N SER A 281 -24.46 -25.75 1.57
CA SER A 281 -25.29 -24.94 2.49
C SER A 281 -24.50 -24.02 3.43
N ALA A 282 -23.25 -23.71 3.09
CA ALA A 282 -22.43 -22.75 3.85
C ALA A 282 -22.94 -21.31 3.63
N ASN A 283 -23.54 -21.04 2.46
CA ASN A 283 -24.21 -19.79 2.16
C ASN A 283 -25.73 -19.96 2.32
N THR A 284 -26.35 -19.15 3.18
CA THR A 284 -27.81 -19.14 3.33
C THR A 284 -28.41 -17.99 2.54
N ALA A 285 -29.58 -18.22 1.91
CA ALA A 285 -30.32 -17.15 1.22
C ALA A 285 -30.69 -15.98 2.16
N GLN A 286 -30.79 -16.24 3.46
CA GLN A 286 -31.03 -15.23 4.48
C GLN A 286 -29.84 -14.27 4.64
N ASP A 287 -28.62 -14.80 4.70
CA ASP A 287 -27.40 -14.00 4.81
C ASP A 287 -27.25 -13.04 3.63
N VAL A 288 -27.59 -13.50 2.42
CA VAL A 288 -27.59 -12.65 1.22
C VAL A 288 -28.66 -11.57 1.30
N ARG A 289 -29.87 -11.89 1.77
CA ARG A 289 -30.94 -10.90 1.96
C ARG A 289 -30.55 -9.84 2.99
N ASP A 290 -29.86 -10.24 4.05
CA ASP A 290 -29.39 -9.30 5.08
C ASP A 290 -28.21 -8.46 4.58
N ALA A 291 -27.31 -9.04 3.79
CA ALA A 291 -26.23 -8.29 3.13
C ALA A 291 -26.76 -7.24 2.14
N ILE A 292 -27.82 -7.54 1.38
CA ILE A 292 -28.45 -6.58 0.45
C ILE A 292 -28.96 -5.33 1.20
N LYS A 293 -29.41 -5.47 2.45
CA LYS A 293 -29.87 -4.32 3.26
C LYS A 293 -28.72 -3.36 3.63
N LEU A 294 -27.47 -3.82 3.61
CA LEU A 294 -26.29 -3.00 3.86
C LEU A 294 -25.90 -2.17 2.62
N VAL A 295 -26.38 -2.55 1.43
CA VAL A 295 -26.16 -1.79 0.20
C VAL A 295 -27.12 -0.61 0.17
N LYS A 296 -26.69 0.51 0.75
CA LYS A 296 -27.41 1.78 0.74
C LYS A 296 -26.57 2.85 0.03
N PRO A 297 -27.19 3.84 -0.64
CA PRO A 297 -26.47 5.00 -1.12
C PRO A 297 -26.02 5.83 0.08
N TYR A 298 -24.75 5.65 0.48
CA TYR A 298 -24.15 6.44 1.53
C TYR A 298 -23.56 7.72 0.92
N PRO A 299 -23.93 8.92 1.41
CA PRO A 299 -23.31 10.15 0.95
C PRO A 299 -21.83 10.16 1.36
N ALA A 300 -20.97 10.70 0.50
CA ALA A 300 -19.58 10.93 0.87
C ALA A 300 -19.54 11.91 2.05
N VAL A 301 -19.08 11.42 3.21
CA VAL A 301 -18.93 12.23 4.41
C VAL A 301 -17.53 12.82 4.42
N PHE A 302 -17.43 14.12 4.73
CA PHE A 302 -16.15 14.80 4.92
C PHE A 302 -15.93 15.10 6.41
N PRO A 303 -15.47 14.12 7.22
CA PRO A 303 -15.31 14.25 8.68
C PRO A 303 -14.12 15.13 9.13
N ALA A 304 -13.59 16.00 8.26
CA ALA A 304 -12.38 16.76 8.54
C ALA A 304 -12.45 17.55 9.86
N ARG A 305 -13.59 18.17 10.18
CA ARG A 305 -13.73 18.94 11.43
C ARG A 305 -13.55 18.07 12.68
N GLY A 306 -14.20 16.92 12.75
CA GLY A 306 -14.10 16.01 13.89
C GLY A 306 -12.73 15.32 13.98
N MET A 307 -12.11 15.07 12.82
CA MET A 307 -10.73 14.58 12.72
C MET A 307 -9.73 15.59 13.31
N PHE A 308 -9.79 16.86 12.86
CA PHE A 308 -8.88 17.91 13.32
C PHE A 308 -9.04 18.22 14.82
N GLN A 309 -10.28 18.18 15.34
CA GLN A 309 -10.54 18.31 16.77
C GLN A 309 -9.93 17.18 17.61
N SER A 310 -9.85 15.97 17.04
CA SER A 310 -9.32 14.79 17.72
C SER A 310 -7.79 14.68 17.62
N MET A 311 -7.11 15.58 16.89
CA MET A 311 -5.66 15.49 16.68
C MET A 311 -4.85 15.59 17.97
N ASN A 312 -5.32 16.35 18.95
CA ASN A 312 -4.66 16.47 20.25
C ASN A 312 -4.60 15.13 21.01
N LYS A 313 -5.47 14.17 20.67
CA LYS A 313 -5.55 12.85 21.32
C LYS A 313 -4.73 11.77 20.61
N ILE A 314 -4.03 12.11 19.50
CA ILE A 314 -3.27 11.14 18.69
C ILE A 314 -1.88 10.84 19.29
N GLY A 315 -1.35 11.70 20.17
CA GLY A 315 0.01 11.60 20.72
C GLY A 315 0.45 10.17 21.11
N PRO A 316 -0.34 9.41 21.90
CA PRO A 316 0.01 8.04 22.28
C PRO A 316 0.11 7.05 21.10
N TYR A 317 -0.67 7.29 20.04
CA TYR A 317 -0.79 6.40 18.87
C TYR A 317 0.23 6.70 17.78
N LEU A 318 0.98 7.82 17.90
CA LEU A 318 2.08 8.14 16.96
C LEU A 318 3.13 7.02 16.89
N SER A 319 3.31 6.29 17.98
CA SER A 319 4.17 5.11 18.06
C SER A 319 3.78 4.00 17.07
N THR A 320 2.50 3.89 16.71
CA THR A 320 2.00 2.95 15.69
C THR A 320 1.91 3.60 14.31
N THR A 321 1.49 4.87 14.26
CA THR A 321 1.30 5.65 13.04
C THR A 321 2.59 5.86 12.25
N ILE A 322 3.68 6.25 12.92
CA ILE A 322 4.95 6.57 12.26
C ILE A 322 5.59 5.31 11.64
N PRO A 323 5.76 4.19 12.36
CA PRO A 323 6.27 2.96 11.76
C PRO A 323 5.41 2.45 10.61
N THR A 324 4.08 2.61 10.70
CA THR A 324 3.17 2.26 9.61
C THR A 324 3.44 3.12 8.38
N ALA A 325 3.62 4.43 8.54
CA ALA A 325 3.94 5.34 7.44
C ALA A 325 5.28 5.01 6.77
N VAL A 326 6.30 4.71 7.58
CA VAL A 326 7.61 4.26 7.08
C VAL A 326 7.48 2.93 6.33
N SER A 327 6.66 2.01 6.84
CA SER A 327 6.41 0.71 6.19
C SER A 327 5.73 0.89 4.82
N VAL A 328 4.76 1.81 4.71
CA VAL A 328 4.14 2.17 3.41
C VAL A 328 5.19 2.73 2.46
N ALA A 329 5.98 3.71 2.90
CA ALA A 329 7.03 4.31 2.08
C ALA A 329 8.04 3.28 1.56
N ILE A 330 8.46 2.35 2.42
CA ILE A 330 9.33 1.23 2.05
C ILE A 330 8.63 0.28 1.06
N GLY A 331 7.36 -0.02 1.27
CA GLY A 331 6.53 -0.82 0.35
C GLY A 331 6.45 -0.20 -1.05
N THR A 332 6.23 1.11 -1.16
CA THR A 332 6.23 1.81 -2.46
C THR A 332 7.58 1.70 -3.16
N ILE A 333 8.70 1.84 -2.42
CA ILE A 333 10.05 1.67 -2.98
C ILE A 333 10.24 0.24 -3.51
N GLN A 334 9.73 -0.76 -2.80
CA GLN A 334 9.77 -2.16 -3.22
C GLN A 334 8.96 -2.40 -4.50
N CYS A 335 7.78 -1.78 -4.64
CA CYS A 335 6.96 -1.84 -5.86
C CYS A 335 7.73 -1.30 -7.06
N VAL A 336 8.34 -0.13 -6.90
CA VAL A 336 9.12 0.52 -7.96
C VAL A 336 10.36 -0.29 -8.33
N GLU A 337 11.06 -0.89 -7.37
CA GLU A 337 12.22 -1.74 -7.66
C GLU A 337 11.81 -3.06 -8.33
N SER A 338 10.64 -3.61 -7.97
CA SER A 338 10.06 -4.77 -8.65
C SER A 338 9.68 -4.45 -10.10
N ALA A 339 9.07 -3.29 -10.35
CA ALA A 339 8.74 -2.81 -11.69
C ALA A 339 9.99 -2.58 -12.54
N LYS A 340 11.03 -1.99 -11.95
CA LYS A 340 12.34 -1.81 -12.58
C LYS A 340 12.95 -3.15 -13.01
N ARG A 341 12.84 -4.19 -12.19
CA ARG A 341 13.29 -5.56 -12.53
C ARG A 341 12.43 -6.22 -13.61
N ALA A 342 11.25 -5.70 -13.91
CA ALA A 342 10.40 -6.12 -15.01
C ALA A 342 10.68 -5.37 -16.31
N GLY A 343 11.42 -4.24 -16.25
CA GLY A 343 11.75 -3.41 -17.40
C GLY A 343 11.06 -2.04 -17.43
N ASP A 344 10.28 -1.69 -16.40
CA ASP A 344 9.55 -0.43 -16.31
C ASP A 344 10.17 0.51 -15.25
N PHE A 345 10.69 1.65 -15.68
CA PHE A 345 11.43 2.58 -14.83
C PHE A 345 10.55 3.69 -14.26
N TYR A 346 9.79 3.37 -13.22
CA TYR A 346 8.96 4.36 -12.53
C TYR A 346 9.75 5.28 -11.60
N PRO A 347 9.41 6.59 -11.55
CA PRO A 347 9.98 7.52 -10.59
C PRO A 347 9.48 7.25 -9.16
N THR A 348 10.39 6.87 -8.26
CA THR A 348 10.08 6.52 -6.86
C THR A 348 9.33 7.62 -6.11
N ARG A 349 9.74 8.89 -6.30
CA ARG A 349 9.16 10.05 -5.61
C ARG A 349 7.70 10.28 -6.01
N GLU A 350 7.41 10.18 -7.30
CA GLU A 350 6.06 10.35 -7.83
C GLU A 350 5.13 9.24 -7.35
N ALA A 351 5.60 7.98 -7.27
CA ALA A 351 4.83 6.88 -6.67
C ALA A 351 4.55 7.12 -5.18
N MET A 352 5.56 7.52 -4.39
CA MET A 352 5.38 7.82 -2.97
C MET A 352 4.45 9.01 -2.73
N PHE A 353 4.48 10.00 -3.62
CA PHE A 353 3.55 11.12 -3.57
C PHE A 353 2.11 10.66 -3.82
N ALA A 354 1.89 9.82 -4.84
CA ALA A 354 0.56 9.28 -5.15
C ALA A 354 -0.02 8.51 -3.95
N ASP A 355 0.79 7.68 -3.30
CA ASP A 355 0.43 6.91 -2.11
C ASP A 355 0.12 7.83 -0.92
N GLY A 356 0.95 8.84 -0.67
CA GLY A 356 0.75 9.83 0.39
C GLY A 356 -0.53 10.65 0.21
N VAL A 357 -0.77 11.15 -1.00
CA VAL A 357 -1.99 11.90 -1.33
C VAL A 357 -3.22 11.01 -1.25
N GLY A 358 -3.17 9.79 -1.78
CA GLY A 358 -4.30 8.85 -1.69
C GLY A 358 -4.63 8.47 -0.25
N THR A 359 -3.62 8.34 0.61
CA THR A 359 -3.81 8.13 2.05
C THR A 359 -4.47 9.34 2.73
N ILE A 360 -4.07 10.56 2.37
CA ILE A 360 -4.74 11.79 2.86
C ILE A 360 -6.19 11.83 2.37
N ILE A 361 -6.45 11.56 1.10
CA ILE A 361 -7.79 11.50 0.52
C ILE A 361 -8.64 10.48 1.29
N ALA A 362 -8.11 9.27 1.54
CA ALA A 362 -8.80 8.26 2.33
C ALA A 362 -9.23 8.81 3.70
N SER A 363 -8.31 9.45 4.43
CA SER A 363 -8.59 10.03 5.75
C SER A 363 -9.64 11.16 5.72
N LEU A 364 -9.58 12.02 4.70
CA LEU A 364 -10.48 13.15 4.52
C LEU A 364 -11.92 12.71 4.18
N PHE A 365 -12.06 11.57 3.50
CA PHE A 365 -13.36 10.99 3.15
C PHE A 365 -13.82 9.88 4.12
N GLY A 366 -13.17 9.75 5.28
CA GLY A 366 -13.67 8.91 6.38
C GLY A 366 -13.14 7.48 6.42
N SER A 367 -12.09 7.16 5.67
CA SER A 367 -11.36 5.90 5.74
C SER A 367 -10.03 6.04 6.49
N PHE A 368 -9.82 5.17 7.47
CA PHE A 368 -8.53 5.06 8.15
C PHE A 368 -7.55 4.13 7.40
N LEU A 369 -7.99 3.53 6.30
CA LEU A 369 -7.18 2.62 5.51
C LEU A 369 -6.11 3.42 4.76
N GLY A 370 -4.85 3.15 5.09
CA GLY A 370 -3.71 3.65 4.34
C GLY A 370 -3.68 3.01 2.95
N MET A 371 -3.27 3.78 1.96
CA MET A 371 -3.26 3.35 0.57
C MET A 371 -1.85 3.25 0.03
N THR A 372 -1.57 2.25 -0.79
CA THR A 372 -0.23 2.01 -1.34
C THR A 372 -0.27 1.28 -2.67
N GLY A 373 0.78 1.46 -3.47
CA GLY A 373 1.05 0.60 -4.63
C GLY A 373 1.22 -0.87 -4.20
N MET A 374 0.65 -1.80 -4.96
CA MET A 374 0.69 -3.22 -4.67
C MET A 374 1.90 -3.93 -5.29
N LEU A 375 2.40 -4.93 -4.57
CA LEU A 375 3.65 -5.64 -4.84
C LEU A 375 3.47 -6.82 -5.80
N PHE A 376 2.93 -6.59 -7.00
CA PHE A 376 2.70 -7.67 -7.96
C PHE A 376 2.93 -7.30 -9.42
N HIS A 377 3.68 -6.23 -9.69
CA HIS A 377 3.98 -5.75 -11.05
C HIS A 377 4.34 -6.89 -12.02
N LYS A 378 5.33 -7.74 -11.68
CA LYS A 378 5.72 -8.87 -12.55
C LYS A 378 4.61 -9.88 -12.78
N CYS A 379 3.77 -10.19 -11.78
CA CYS A 379 2.66 -11.11 -11.98
C CYS A 379 1.62 -10.50 -12.94
N PHE A 380 1.26 -9.23 -12.75
CA PHE A 380 0.30 -8.55 -13.63
C PHE A 380 0.78 -8.42 -15.08
N CYS A 381 2.06 -8.14 -15.31
CA CYS A 381 2.59 -8.03 -16.67
C CYS A 381 2.88 -9.39 -17.34
N GLN A 382 3.02 -10.48 -16.58
CA GLN A 382 3.32 -11.82 -17.11
C GLN A 382 2.09 -12.71 -17.29
N ILE A 383 0.90 -12.30 -16.82
CA ILE A 383 -0.30 -13.13 -16.90
C ILE A 383 -0.67 -13.49 -18.35
N ASN A 384 -0.26 -12.72 -19.38
CA ASN A 384 -0.60 -13.03 -20.78
C ASN A 384 0.42 -12.68 -21.88
N ASP A 385 1.70 -12.48 -21.57
CA ASP A 385 2.72 -12.01 -22.56
C ASP A 385 2.37 -10.65 -23.24
N GLU A 386 1.39 -9.91 -22.72
CA GLU A 386 0.94 -8.59 -23.18
C GLU A 386 0.93 -7.61 -22.00
N ALA A 387 1.41 -6.38 -22.22
CA ALA A 387 1.45 -5.38 -21.17
C ALA A 387 0.05 -4.89 -20.79
N ALA A 388 -0.26 -4.94 -19.50
CA ALA A 388 -1.51 -4.43 -18.94
C ALA A 388 -1.45 -2.90 -18.81
N SER A 389 -2.11 -2.21 -19.74
CA SER A 389 -2.11 -0.77 -19.87
C SER A 389 -3.04 -0.02 -18.89
N TYR A 390 -4.13 -0.64 -18.41
CA TYR A 390 -5.24 0.00 -17.65
C TYR A 390 -5.79 -0.87 -16.53
N CYS A 391 -4.92 -1.60 -15.85
CA CYS A 391 -5.23 -2.61 -14.84
C CYS A 391 -6.14 -2.19 -13.65
N CYS A 392 -6.77 -1.00 -13.63
CA CYS A 392 -7.05 -0.32 -12.38
C CYS A 392 -8.29 0.60 -12.31
N ILE A 393 -9.02 0.96 -13.39
CA ILE A 393 -10.20 1.85 -13.24
C ILE A 393 -11.45 1.08 -12.82
#